data_AF-A0AA86JE44-F1
#
_entry.id   AF-A0AA86JE44-F1
#
_cell.length_a   1.000
_cell.length_b   1.000
_cell.length_c   1.000
_cell.angle_alpha   90.00
_cell.angle_beta   90.00
_cell.angle_gamma   90.00
#
_symmetry.space_group_name_H-M   'P 1'
#
loop_
_entity.id
_entity.type
_entity.pdbx_description
1 polymer ?
#
loop_
_entity_poly.entity_id
_entity_poly.type
_entity_poly.pdbx_seq_one_letter_code
_entity_poly.pdbx_strand_id
1 'polypeptide(L)'
;MRYNGIIFDLDGVICHTDKYHYKAWKEVADELNIYFDEVINNRLRGVSRKESFDIILENYDGVLSDEEKLKYVNKKNEIYKVLLNDMSENDLSFEVRDTLHELKNKNIKMAIGSSSKNAKKILKKVGLKDFLML
;
A
#
# COMPACT_ATOMS: atom_id res chain seq x y z
N MET A 1 14.42 -24.05 18.04
CA MET A 1 14.83 -23.18 16.92
C MET A 1 14.84 -21.74 17.42
N ARG A 2 15.88 -20.95 17.09
CA ARG A 2 15.91 -19.51 17.36
C ARG A 2 16.01 -18.80 16.02
N TYR A 3 15.00 -18.00 15.66
CA TYR A 3 15.02 -17.23 14.43
C TYR A 3 15.97 -16.04 14.58
N ASN A 4 16.85 -15.83 13.61
CA ASN A 4 17.80 -14.71 13.61
C ASN A 4 17.21 -13.44 12.98
N GLY A 5 16.13 -13.57 12.22
CA GLY A 5 15.40 -12.43 11.66
C GLY A 5 14.04 -12.81 11.11
N ILE A 6 13.20 -11.79 10.92
CA ILE A 6 11.84 -11.88 10.40
C ILE A 6 11.65 -10.82 9.32
N ILE A 7 11.00 -11.20 8.21
CA ILE A 7 10.60 -10.28 7.14
C ILE A 7 9.08 -10.17 7.19
N PHE A 8 8.58 -8.95 7.34
CA PHE A 8 7.15 -8.67 7.35
C PHE A 8 6.71 -8.10 6.00
N ASP A 9 5.52 -8.50 5.54
CA ASP A 9 4.82 -7.66 4.58
C ASP A 9 4.38 -6.35 5.26
N LEU A 10 4.10 -5.32 4.46
CA LEU A 10 3.65 -4.03 4.96
C LEU A 10 2.12 -3.98 5.07
N ASP A 11 1.46 -4.18 3.93
CA ASP A 11 0.02 -3.92 3.78
C ASP A 11 -0.78 -5.12 4.30
N GLY A 12 -1.64 -4.88 5.29
CA GLY A 12 -2.44 -5.93 5.91
C GLY A 12 -1.70 -6.74 6.99
N VAL A 13 -0.40 -6.50 7.19
CA VAL A 13 0.40 -7.11 8.26
C VAL A 13 0.87 -6.06 9.27
N ILE A 14 1.62 -5.05 8.82
CA ILE A 14 2.12 -3.98 9.71
C ILE A 14 1.09 -2.86 9.83
N CYS A 15 0.48 -2.46 8.72
CA CYS A 15 -0.55 -1.43 8.70
C CYS A 15 -1.56 -1.68 7.58
N HIS A 16 -2.74 -1.10 7.72
CA HIS A 16 -3.79 -1.23 6.70
C HIS A 16 -3.80 0.00 5.79
N THR A 17 -3.13 -0.08 4.63
CA THR A 17 -3.21 0.98 3.60
C THR A 17 -4.21 0.71 2.48
N ASP A 18 -4.90 -0.44 2.53
CA ASP A 18 -5.93 -0.85 1.55
C ASP A 18 -6.98 0.24 1.31
N LYS A 19 -7.43 0.90 2.39
CA LYS A 19 -8.41 2.01 2.33
C LYS A 19 -7.92 3.17 1.45
N TYR A 20 -6.62 3.46 1.46
CA TYR A 20 -6.03 4.54 0.67
C TYR A 20 -5.81 4.11 -0.78
N HIS A 21 -5.47 2.84 -1.02
CA HIS A 21 -5.42 2.28 -2.37
C HIS A 21 -6.79 2.33 -3.05
N TYR A 22 -7.82 1.87 -2.34
CA TYR A 22 -9.20 1.89 -2.81
C TYR A 22 -9.64 3.31 -3.17
N LYS A 23 -9.51 4.27 -2.24
CA LYS A 23 -9.88 5.68 -2.47
C LYS A 23 -9.16 6.28 -3.68
N ALA A 24 -7.86 6.06 -3.79
CA ALA A 24 -7.08 6.61 -4.91
C ALA A 24 -7.44 5.98 -6.26
N TRP A 25 -7.75 4.68 -6.31
CA TRP A 25 -8.24 4.06 -7.54
C TRP A 25 -9.68 4.45 -7.86
N LYS A 26 -10.53 4.60 -6.83
CA LYS A 26 -11.91 5.03 -6.97
C LYS A 26 -11.99 6.41 -7.61
N GLU A 27 -11.16 7.37 -7.17
CA GLU A 27 -11.11 8.71 -7.76
C GLU A 27 -10.72 8.68 -9.26
N VAL A 28 -9.75 7.84 -9.63
CA VAL A 28 -9.35 7.67 -11.05
C VAL A 28 -10.43 6.98 -11.86
N ALA A 29 -11.08 5.96 -11.30
CA ALA A 29 -12.17 5.25 -11.96
C ALA A 29 -13.36 6.17 -12.19
N ASP A 30 -13.74 6.97 -11.18
CA ASP A 30 -14.85 7.91 -11.26
C ASP A 30 -14.60 9.00 -12.32
N GLU A 31 -13.37 9.50 -12.45
CA GLU A 31 -12.99 10.44 -13.52
C GLU A 31 -13.12 9.84 -14.93
N LEU A 32 -12.83 8.54 -15.06
CA LEU A 32 -12.98 7.79 -16.30
C LEU A 32 -14.38 7.22 -16.51
N ASN A 33 -15.33 7.48 -15.59
CA ASN A 33 -16.66 6.88 -15.54
C ASN A 33 -16.65 5.34 -15.56
N ILE A 34 -15.65 4.73 -14.93
CA ILE A 34 -15.51 3.28 -14.79
C ILE A 34 -16.15 2.84 -13.48
N TYR A 35 -17.00 1.81 -13.54
CA TYR A 35 -17.51 1.17 -12.33
C TYR A 35 -16.38 0.51 -11.54
N PHE A 36 -16.23 0.92 -10.27
CA PHE A 36 -15.22 0.40 -9.36
C PHE A 36 -15.77 0.30 -7.94
N ASP A 37 -15.61 -0.87 -7.34
CA ASP A 37 -16.09 -1.24 -6.01
C ASP A 37 -15.03 -2.05 -5.23
N GLU A 38 -15.38 -2.49 -4.01
CA GLU A 38 -14.47 -3.27 -3.17
C GLU A 38 -14.16 -4.66 -3.73
N VAL A 39 -15.09 -5.25 -4.50
CA VAL A 39 -14.90 -6.58 -5.12
C VAL A 39 -13.80 -6.49 -6.18
N ILE A 40 -13.83 -5.46 -7.03
CA ILE A 40 -12.78 -5.20 -8.02
C ILE A 40 -11.47 -4.84 -7.30
N ASN A 41 -11.52 -3.99 -6.27
CA ASN A 41 -10.33 -3.62 -5.51
C ASN A 41 -9.60 -4.81 -4.87
N ASN A 42 -10.33 -5.83 -4.44
CA ASN A 42 -9.72 -7.05 -3.89
C ASN A 42 -8.90 -7.82 -4.94
N ARG A 43 -9.25 -7.74 -6.23
CA ARG A 43 -8.42 -8.28 -7.33
C ARG A 43 -7.10 -7.54 -7.49
N LEU A 44 -6.97 -6.33 -6.94
CA LEU A 44 -5.78 -5.49 -7.04
C LEU A 44 -4.74 -5.77 -5.94
N ARG A 45 -5.04 -6.65 -4.97
CA ARG A 45 -4.10 -6.99 -3.88
C ARG A 45 -2.92 -7.78 -4.45
N GLY A 46 -1.70 -7.34 -4.12
CA GLY A 46 -0.45 -8.02 -4.53
C GLY A 46 -0.03 -7.81 -5.99
N VAL A 47 -0.84 -7.13 -6.82
CA VAL A 47 -0.46 -6.80 -8.21
C VAL A 47 0.22 -5.44 -8.30
N SER A 48 0.99 -5.23 -9.37
CA SER A 48 1.65 -3.95 -9.60
C SER A 48 0.65 -2.84 -9.91
N ARG A 49 1.08 -1.57 -9.79
CA ARG A 49 0.22 -0.42 -10.15
C ARG A 49 -0.23 -0.42 -11.61
N LYS A 50 0.62 -0.91 -12.52
CA LYS A 50 0.29 -0.96 -13.94
C LYS A 50 -0.77 -2.03 -14.20
N GLU A 51 -0.53 -3.24 -13.72
CA GLU A 51 -1.50 -4.35 -13.80
C GLU A 51 -2.81 -4.01 -13.09
N SER A 52 -2.76 -3.30 -11.96
CA SER A 52 -3.96 -2.83 -11.27
C SER A 52 -4.82 -1.96 -12.17
N PHE A 53 -4.20 -1.05 -12.92
CA PHE A 53 -4.92 -0.18 -13.84
C PHE A 53 -5.47 -0.94 -15.03
N ASP A 54 -4.71 -1.89 -15.57
CA ASP A 54 -5.19 -2.75 -16.66
C ASP A 54 -6.42 -3.58 -16.22
N ILE A 55 -6.49 -4.05 -14.97
CA ILE A 55 -7.69 -4.72 -14.41
C ILE A 55 -8.88 -3.75 -14.33
N ILE A 56 -8.66 -2.50 -13.90
CA ILE A 56 -9.74 -1.50 -13.82
C ILE A 56 -10.29 -1.20 -15.21
N LEU A 57 -9.41 -1.12 -16.22
CA LEU A 57 -9.78 -0.88 -17.61
C LEU A 57 -10.56 -2.03 -18.26
N GLU A 58 -10.67 -3.21 -17.65
CA GLU A 58 -11.56 -4.27 -18.14
C GLU A 58 -13.02 -3.81 -18.21
N ASN A 59 -13.42 -2.83 -17.39
CA ASN A 59 -14.76 -2.22 -17.38
C ASN A 59 -14.81 -0.86 -18.11
N TYR A 60 -13.82 -0.54 -18.95
CA TYR A 60 -13.76 0.70 -19.71
C TYR A 60 -14.09 0.44 -21.18
N ASP A 61 -15.13 1.11 -21.70
CA ASP A 61 -15.59 0.93 -23.08
C ASP A 61 -14.72 1.68 -24.11
N GLY A 62 -13.81 2.55 -23.66
CA GLY A 62 -12.94 3.34 -24.52
C GLY A 62 -11.56 2.71 -24.78
N VAL A 63 -10.77 3.39 -25.61
CA VAL A 63 -9.36 3.05 -25.83
C VAL A 63 -8.49 4.17 -25.24
N LEU A 64 -7.51 3.79 -24.42
CA LEU A 64 -6.47 4.70 -23.95
C LEU A 64 -5.15 4.32 -24.60
N SER A 65 -4.41 5.33 -25.05
CA SER A 65 -3.01 5.19 -25.40
C SER A 65 -2.16 4.85 -24.18
N ASP A 66 -0.97 4.30 -24.40
CA ASP A 66 -0.02 4.01 -23.31
C ASP A 66 0.38 5.26 -22.51
N GLU A 67 0.41 6.43 -23.18
CA GLU A 67 0.70 7.71 -22.54
C GLU A 67 -0.44 8.13 -21.59
N GLU A 68 -1.69 7.99 -22.01
CA GLU A 68 -2.85 8.25 -21.16
C GLU A 68 -2.91 7.28 -19.98
N LYS A 69 -2.65 5.99 -20.22
CA LYS A 69 -2.55 5.01 -19.13
C LYS A 69 -1.50 5.42 -18.10
N LEU A 70 -0.32 5.82 -18.57
CA LEU A 70 0.76 6.27 -17.69
C LEU A 70 0.36 7.52 -16.89
N LYS A 71 -0.36 8.46 -17.52
CA LYS A 71 -0.90 9.65 -16.86
C LYS A 71 -1.81 9.28 -15.69
N TYR A 72 -2.77 8.36 -15.88
CA TYR A 72 -3.68 7.95 -14.81
C TYR A 72 -3.00 7.14 -13.70
N VAL A 73 -2.06 6.25 -14.05
CA VAL A 73 -1.25 5.52 -13.06
C VAL A 73 -0.42 6.48 -12.20
N ASN A 74 0.12 7.53 -12.79
CA ASN A 74 0.85 8.57 -12.07
C ASN A 74 -0.09 9.43 -11.22
N LYS A 75 -1.23 9.86 -11.76
CA LYS A 75 -2.26 10.60 -11.04
C LYS A 75 -2.72 9.84 -9.79
N LYS A 76 -3.04 8.55 -9.92
CA LYS A 76 -3.39 7.67 -8.79
C LYS A 76 -2.33 7.70 -7.69
N ASN A 77 -1.05 7.67 -8.08
CA ASN A 77 0.04 7.64 -7.12
C ASN A 77 0.21 8.97 -6.37
N GLU A 78 -0.03 10.10 -7.03
CA GLU A 78 -0.03 11.40 -6.36
C GLU A 78 -1.21 11.54 -5.41
N ILE A 79 -2.42 11.12 -5.81
CA ILE A 79 -3.58 11.04 -4.91
C ILE A 79 -3.26 10.16 -3.70
N TYR A 80 -2.73 8.95 -3.93
CA TYR A 80 -2.34 8.03 -2.86
C TYR A 80 -1.31 8.65 -1.91
N LYS A 81 -0.29 9.33 -2.42
CA LYS A 81 0.71 10.02 -1.58
C LYS A 81 0.08 11.12 -0.73
N VAL A 82 -0.91 11.84 -1.25
CA VAL A 82 -1.64 12.87 -0.51
C VAL A 82 -2.46 12.21 0.60
N LEU A 83 -3.21 11.15 0.30
CA LEU A 83 -3.99 10.39 1.28
C LEU A 83 -3.11 9.79 2.40
N LEU A 84 -1.90 9.33 2.07
CA LEU A 84 -0.92 8.87 3.07
C LEU A 84 -0.48 9.97 4.05
N ASN A 85 -0.74 11.25 3.77
CA ASN A 85 -0.44 12.31 4.74
C ASN A 85 -1.35 12.24 5.97
N ASP A 86 -2.54 11.67 5.82
CA ASP A 86 -3.51 11.50 6.90
C ASP A 86 -3.18 10.30 7.81
N MET A 87 -2.20 9.47 7.42
CA MET A 87 -1.69 8.41 8.28
C MET A 87 -0.96 8.98 9.48
N SER A 88 -1.11 8.30 10.60
CA SER A 88 -0.45 8.61 11.86
C SER A 88 -0.04 7.33 12.60
N GLU A 89 0.58 7.48 13.76
CA GLU A 89 0.91 6.36 14.64
C GLU A 89 -0.33 5.61 15.16
N ASN A 90 -1.52 6.21 15.07
CA ASN A 90 -2.78 5.55 15.42
C ASN A 90 -3.22 4.51 14.38
N ASP A 91 -2.66 4.54 13.17
CA ASP A 91 -2.91 3.52 12.15
C ASP A 91 -2.06 2.24 12.38
N LEU A 92 -1.21 2.24 13.42
CA LEU A 92 -0.49 1.06 13.90
C LEU A 92 -1.17 0.50 15.14
N SER A 93 -1.65 -0.74 15.07
CA SER A 93 -2.31 -1.38 16.21
C SER A 93 -1.35 -1.57 17.38
N PHE A 94 -1.91 -1.62 18.59
CA PHE A 94 -1.13 -1.86 19.79
C PHE A 94 -0.40 -3.20 19.72
N GLU A 95 -1.07 -4.25 19.25
CA GLU A 95 -0.54 -5.61 19.16
C GLU A 95 0.66 -5.69 18.21
N VAL A 96 0.60 -5.02 17.06
CA VAL A 96 1.73 -4.95 16.12
C VAL A 96 2.90 -4.21 16.77
N ARG A 97 2.63 -3.04 17.37
CA ARG A 97 3.66 -2.25 18.05
C ARG A 97 4.35 -3.06 19.15
N ASP A 98 3.58 -3.69 20.02
CA ASP A 98 4.07 -4.51 21.13
C ASP A 98 4.90 -5.70 20.63
N THR A 99 4.42 -6.40 19.61
CA THR A 99 5.14 -7.52 18.97
C THR A 99 6.51 -7.07 18.44
N LEU A 100 6.57 -5.94 17.73
CA LEU A 100 7.84 -5.40 17.20
C LEU A 100 8.81 -5.03 18.34
N HIS A 101 8.30 -4.49 19.45
CA HIS A 101 9.11 -4.21 20.64
C HIS A 101 9.67 -5.48 21.27
N GLU A 102 8.86 -6.53 21.44
CA GLU A 102 9.33 -7.80 21.97
C GLU A 102 10.44 -8.42 21.11
N LEU A 103 10.26 -8.42 19.79
CA LEU A 103 11.23 -8.96 18.85
C LEU A 103 12.55 -8.20 18.92
N LYS A 104 12.48 -6.87 19.04
CA LYS A 104 13.65 -6.00 19.25
C LYS A 104 14.36 -6.34 20.57
N ASN A 105 13.63 -6.51 21.66
CA ASN A 105 14.19 -6.90 22.98
C ASN A 105 14.84 -8.29 22.96
N LYS A 106 14.36 -9.19 22.09
CA LYS A 106 14.94 -10.53 21.86
C LYS A 106 16.17 -10.50 20.92
N ASN A 107 16.60 -9.32 20.46
CA ASN A 107 17.66 -9.11 19.47
C ASN A 107 17.42 -9.83 18.13
N ILE A 108 16.15 -9.92 17.71
CA ILE A 108 15.78 -10.49 16.41
C ILE A 108 15.79 -9.37 15.36
N LYS A 109 16.47 -9.59 14.23
CA LYS A 109 16.50 -8.62 13.13
C LYS A 109 15.14 -8.58 12.43
N MET A 110 14.71 -7.40 11.99
CA MET A 110 13.41 -7.24 11.33
C MET A 110 13.58 -6.42 10.05
N ALA A 111 12.89 -6.82 8.99
CA ALA A 111 12.87 -6.14 7.70
C ALA A 111 11.45 -6.10 7.11
N ILE A 112 11.22 -5.19 6.16
CA ILE A 112 9.97 -5.11 5.38
C ILE A 112 10.20 -5.63 3.96
N GLY A 113 9.39 -6.59 3.54
CA GLY A 113 9.27 -7.00 2.14
C GLY A 113 7.95 -6.49 1.57
N SER A 114 7.98 -5.40 0.79
CA SER A 114 6.77 -4.82 0.18
C SER A 114 7.02 -4.42 -1.27
N SER A 115 6.01 -4.60 -2.11
CA SER A 115 5.99 -4.13 -3.51
C SER A 115 5.71 -2.61 -3.60
N SER A 116 5.28 -1.97 -2.52
CA SER A 116 4.96 -0.55 -2.48
C SER A 116 6.22 0.30 -2.52
N LYS A 117 6.35 1.12 -3.57
CA LYS A 117 7.41 2.15 -3.65
C LYS A 117 7.28 3.23 -2.56
N ASN A 118 6.18 3.26 -1.82
CA ASN A 118 5.90 4.22 -0.75
C ASN A 118 6.16 3.65 0.66
N ALA A 119 6.66 2.41 0.78
CA ALA A 119 6.87 1.74 2.08
C ALA A 119 7.65 2.60 3.09
N LYS A 120 8.75 3.25 2.67
CA LYS A 120 9.54 4.14 3.55
C LYS A 120 8.73 5.31 4.11
N LYS A 121 7.84 5.90 3.30
CA LYS A 121 6.96 7.00 3.73
C LYS A 121 5.96 6.50 4.76
N ILE A 122 5.37 5.33 4.52
CA ILE A 122 4.39 4.69 5.41
C ILE A 122 5.04 4.40 6.77
N LEU A 123 6.19 3.71 6.80
CA LEU A 123 6.91 3.40 8.04
C LEU A 123 7.26 4.66 8.84
N LYS A 124 7.62 5.76 8.16
CA LYS A 124 7.84 7.05 8.83
C LYS A 124 6.56 7.61 9.45
N LYS A 125 5.42 7.49 8.77
CA LYS A 125 4.13 7.99 9.26
C LYS A 125 3.60 7.23 10.46
N VAL A 126 3.86 5.92 10.53
CA VAL A 126 3.43 5.06 11.63
C VAL A 126 4.46 4.93 12.76
N GLY A 127 5.54 5.72 12.74
CA GLY A 127 6.54 5.74 13.82
C GLY A 127 7.53 4.56 13.82
N LEU A 128 7.61 3.79 12.74
CA LEU A 128 8.44 2.57 12.66
C LEU A 128 9.75 2.74 11.88
N LYS A 129 10.11 3.97 11.49
CA LYS A 129 11.30 4.24 10.67
C LYS A 129 12.59 3.65 11.27
N ASP A 130 12.73 3.68 12.58
CA ASP A 130 13.95 3.26 13.29
C ASP A 130 13.84 1.86 13.92
N PHE A 131 12.76 1.14 13.62
CA PHE A 131 12.53 -0.24 14.11
C PHE A 131 12.99 -1.30 13.12
N LEU A 132 12.98 -0.98 11.83
CA LEU A 132 13.05 -1.95 10.75
C LEU A 132 14.23 -1.62 9.84
N MET A 133 15.00 -2.64 9.46
CA MET A 133 15.99 -2.50 8.39
C MET A 133 15.25 -2.48 7.06
N LEU A 134 15.42 -1.39 6.31
CA LEU A 134 14.87 -1.20 4.96
C LEU A 134 15.87 -1.58 3.88
#